data_AF-A0A1G5E448-F1
#
_entry.id   AF-A0A1G5E448-F1
#
_cell.length_a   1.000
_cell.length_b   1.000
_cell.length_c   1.000
_cell.angle_alpha   90.00
_cell.angle_beta   90.00
_cell.angle_gamma   90.00
#
_symmetry.space_group_name_H-M   'P 1'
#
loop_
_entity.id
_entity.type
_entity.pdbx_description
1 polymer ?
#
loop_
_entity_poly.entity_id
_entity_poly.type
_entity_poly.pdbx_seq_one_letter_code
_entity_poly.pdbx_strand_id
1 'polypeptide(L)'
;MKPALEHNPYVALEKDEVCIHCGKTHLHIALQNIAKIHISKRKSGYLRGLVDQLLRSHEIHHNLNIETRDHGAVKIAISPQERFFCIQLIHVLRAKLKSLN
;
A
#
# COMPACT_ATOMS: atom_id res chain seq x y z
N MET A 1 19.68 22.53 7.31
CA MET A 1 18.60 22.27 6.34
C MET A 1 18.33 20.77 6.32
N LYS A 2 17.12 20.31 6.69
CA LYS A 2 16.73 18.93 6.42
C LYS A 2 16.59 18.80 4.90
N PRO A 3 17.21 17.83 4.23
CA PRO A 3 16.87 17.58 2.83
C PRO A 3 15.37 17.30 2.77
N ALA A 4 14.66 18.01 1.90
CA ALA A 4 13.30 17.61 1.55
C ALA A 4 13.39 16.14 1.10
N LEU A 5 12.60 15.25 1.71
CA LEU A 5 12.51 13.86 1.28
C LEU A 5 12.15 13.87 -0.21
N GLU A 6 13.12 13.55 -1.08
CA GLU A 6 12.94 13.61 -2.54
C GLU A 6 11.76 12.76 -3.01
N HIS A 7 11.35 11.75 -2.23
CA HIS A 7 10.21 10.89 -2.49
C HIS A 7 9.36 10.68 -1.22
N ASN A 8 8.59 11.69 -0.83
CA ASN A 8 7.52 11.48 0.15
C ASN A 8 6.44 10.60 -0.49
N PRO A 9 6.11 9.43 0.10
CA PRO A 9 4.99 8.65 -0.39
C PRO A 9 3.70 9.45 -0.23
N TYR A 10 2.94 9.58 -1.30
CA TYR A 10 1.66 10.28 -1.27
C TYR A 10 0.65 9.55 -2.13
N VAL A 11 -0.62 9.84 -1.86
CA VAL A 11 -1.72 9.29 -2.64
C VAL A 11 -2.58 10.46 -3.10
N ALA A 12 -2.82 10.52 -4.41
CA ALA A 12 -3.74 11.47 -5.00
C ALA A 12 -5.00 10.72 -5.44
N LEU A 13 -6.15 11.25 -5.05
CA LEU A 13 -7.45 10.75 -5.48
C LEU A 13 -8.05 11.79 -6.42
N GLU A 14 -8.08 11.47 -7.70
CA GLU A 14 -8.78 12.27 -8.69
C GLU A 14 -10.23 11.81 -8.82
N LYS A 15 -11.01 12.39 -9.75
CA LYS A 15 -12.45 12.10 -9.87
C LYS A 15 -12.72 10.60 -10.03
N ASP A 16 -12.02 9.97 -10.97
CA ASP A 16 -12.28 8.59 -11.39
C ASP A 16 -11.06 7.67 -11.24
N GLU A 17 -9.94 8.18 -10.71
CA GLU A 17 -8.68 7.44 -10.60
C GLU A 17 -8.01 7.65 -9.24
N VAL A 18 -7.23 6.66 -8.82
CA VAL A 18 -6.30 6.79 -7.71
C VAL A 18 -4.88 6.63 -8.21
N CYS A 19 -4.02 7.56 -7.78
CA CYS A 19 -2.61 7.53 -8.02
C CYS A 19 -1.85 7.31 -6.71
N ILE A 20 -1.08 6.22 -6.63
CA ILE A 20 -0.30 5.83 -5.46
C ILE A 20 1.19 5.97 -5.78
N HIS A 21 1.87 6.85 -5.06
CA HIS A 21 3.32 7.02 -5.12
C HIS A 21 3.94 6.42 -3.86
N CYS A 22 4.69 5.32 -4.01
CA CYS A 22 5.41 4.66 -2.91
C CYS A 22 6.85 4.36 -3.33
N GLY A 23 7.81 5.10 -2.77
CA GLY A 23 9.22 5.06 -3.19
C GLY A 23 9.39 5.31 -4.69
N LYS A 24 9.90 4.30 -5.41
CA LYS A 24 10.09 4.31 -6.88
C LYS A 24 8.92 3.71 -7.67
N THR A 25 7.88 3.26 -6.97
CA THR A 25 6.71 2.62 -7.59
C THR A 25 5.58 3.62 -7.69
N HIS A 26 5.06 3.77 -8.91
CA HIS A 26 3.91 4.61 -9.21
C HIS A 26 2.82 3.71 -9.78
N LEU A 27 1.61 3.82 -9.24
CA LEU A 27 0.46 3.09 -9.73
C LEU A 27 -0.70 4.04 -9.96
N HIS A 28 -1.18 4.05 -11.20
CA HIS A 28 -2.41 4.73 -11.59
C HIS A 28 -3.45 3.66 -11.88
N ILE A 29 -4.61 3.76 -11.24
CA ILE A 29 -5.70 2.81 -11.45
C ILE A 29 -7.05 3.51 -11.34
N ALA A 30 -7.89 3.29 -12.35
CA ALA A 30 -9.26 3.78 -12.35
C ALA A 30 -10.07 3.12 -11.22
N LEU A 31 -10.83 3.92 -10.48
CA LEU A 31 -11.62 3.49 -9.33
C LEU A 31 -12.62 2.40 -9.71
N GLN A 32 -13.26 2.53 -10.87
CA GLN A 32 -14.21 1.54 -11.41
C GLN A 32 -13.57 0.16 -11.64
N ASN A 33 -12.26 0.08 -11.85
CA ASN A 33 -11.55 -1.17 -12.07
C ASN A 33 -11.19 -1.88 -10.76
N ILE A 34 -11.21 -1.16 -9.63
CA ILE A 34 -10.86 -1.73 -8.33
C ILE A 34 -12.03 -2.55 -7.79
N ALA A 35 -11.78 -3.82 -7.51
CA ALA A 35 -12.71 -4.69 -6.81
C ALA A 35 -12.46 -4.65 -5.29
N LYS A 36 -11.19 -4.74 -4.88
CA LYS A 36 -10.81 -4.82 -3.47
C LYS A 36 -9.42 -4.25 -3.23
N ILE A 37 -9.25 -3.62 -2.07
CA ILE A 37 -7.96 -3.09 -1.62
C ILE A 37 -7.70 -3.46 -0.15
N HIS A 38 -6.47 -3.92 0.15
CA HIS A 38 -6.06 -4.32 1.49
C HIS A 38 -4.53 -4.35 1.67
N ILE A 39 -4.06 -4.33 2.93
CA ILE A 39 -2.65 -4.49 3.29
C ILE A 39 -2.44 -5.89 3.88
N SER A 40 -1.38 -6.56 3.45
CA SER A 40 -0.94 -7.84 4.02
C SER A 40 0.51 -7.74 4.52
N LYS A 41 0.85 -8.41 5.62
CA LYS A 41 2.25 -8.59 6.02
C LYS A 41 2.99 -9.39 4.96
N ARG A 42 4.21 -8.99 4.61
CA ARG A 42 5.08 -9.82 3.76
C ARG A 42 5.54 -11.01 4.60
N LYS A 43 5.41 -12.25 4.09
CA LYS A 43 6.02 -13.41 4.77
C LYS A 43 7.54 -13.19 4.78
N SER A 44 8.10 -12.91 5.94
CA SER A 44 9.55 -12.92 6.12
C SER A 44 9.97 -14.37 6.30
N GLY A 45 10.86 -14.85 5.44
CA GLY A 45 11.37 -16.23 5.46
C GLY A 45 12.39 -16.44 6.58
N TYR A 46 12.12 -16.01 7.81
CA TYR A 46 13.08 -16.15 8.89
C TYR A 46 12.99 -17.54 9.51
N LEU A 47 14.05 -18.31 9.28
CA LEU A 47 14.39 -19.52 10.01
C LEU A 47 14.19 -19.30 11.52
N ARG A 48 13.55 -20.29 12.13
CA ARG A 48 13.09 -20.42 13.52
C ARG A 48 14.11 -20.05 14.63
N GLY A 49 15.39 -19.81 14.31
CA GLY A 49 16.45 -19.47 15.28
C GLY A 49 16.76 -17.97 15.42
N LEU A 50 16.28 -17.11 14.52
CA LEU A 50 16.58 -15.66 14.49
C LEU A 50 15.47 -14.80 15.15
N VAL A 51 14.50 -15.45 15.79
CA VAL A 51 13.23 -14.85 16.24
C VAL A 51 13.44 -13.83 17.36
N ASP A 52 14.37 -14.07 18.29
CA ASP A 52 14.58 -13.17 19.43
C ASP A 52 15.34 -11.88 19.08
N GLN A 53 16.16 -11.89 18.02
CA GLN A 53 16.83 -10.68 17.54
C GLN A 53 15.92 -9.83 16.63
N LEU A 54 14.96 -10.45 15.93
CA LEU A 54 14.01 -9.77 15.04
C LEU A 54 12.84 -9.10 15.76
N LEU A 55 12.55 -9.47 17.01
CA LEU A 55 11.55 -8.76 17.84
C LEU A 55 11.93 -7.30 18.11
N ARG A 56 13.16 -6.89 17.79
CA ARG A 56 13.63 -5.49 17.85
C ARG A 56 13.58 -4.76 16.50
N SER A 57 13.29 -5.46 15.40
CA SER A 57 13.29 -4.86 14.06
C SER A 57 11.99 -4.09 13.80
N HIS A 58 12.11 -2.76 13.66
CA HIS A 58 11.05 -1.87 13.21
C HIS A 58 10.73 -2.02 11.71
N GLU A 59 11.36 -2.97 11.00
CA GLU A 59 11.30 -3.12 9.54
C GLU A 59 10.35 -4.23 9.10
N ILE A 60 9.14 -4.26 9.66
CA ILE A 60 8.10 -5.16 9.14
C ILE A 60 7.62 -4.59 7.79
N HIS A 61 8.09 -5.16 6.69
CA HIS A 61 7.63 -4.81 5.35
C HIS A 61 6.24 -5.40 5.07
N HIS A 62 5.38 -4.61 4.43
CA HIS A 62 4.02 -4.98 4.05
C HIS A 62 3.85 -4.91 2.53
N ASN A 63 2.75 -5.47 2.03
CA ASN A 63 2.31 -5.24 0.67
C ASN A 63 0.95 -4.54 0.69
N LEU A 64 0.80 -3.49 -0.12
CA LEU A 64 -0.51 -3.01 -0.57
C LEU A 64 -0.95 -3.90 -1.73
N ASN A 65 -2.11 -4.54 -1.58
CA ASN A 65 -2.70 -5.40 -2.60
C ASN A 65 -3.96 -4.74 -3.15
N ILE A 66 -4.04 -4.65 -4.47
CA ILE A 66 -5.20 -4.13 -5.20
C ILE A 66 -5.66 -5.23 -6.16
N GLU A 67 -6.86 -5.74 -5.93
CA GLU A 67 -7.52 -6.70 -6.81
C GLU A 67 -8.44 -5.93 -7.77
N THR A 68 -8.34 -6.23 -9.05
CA THR A 68 -9.14 -5.62 -10.11
C THR A 68 -10.35 -6.50 -10.44
N ARG A 69 -11.40 -5.89 -11.02
CA ARG A 69 -12.67 -6.59 -11.34
C ARG A 69 -12.52 -7.65 -12.42
N ASP A 70 -11.49 -7.56 -13.25
CA ASP A 70 -11.10 -8.55 -14.28
C ASP A 70 -10.24 -9.70 -13.72
N HIS A 71 -10.22 -9.88 -12.39
CA HIS A 71 -9.41 -10.88 -11.68
C HIS A 71 -7.89 -10.65 -11.72
N GLY A 72 -7.42 -9.47 -12.18
CA GLY A 72 -6.04 -9.04 -11.99
C GLY A 72 -5.70 -8.69 -10.53
N ALA A 73 -4.41 -8.68 -10.21
CA ALA A 73 -3.93 -8.26 -8.90
C ALA A 73 -2.59 -7.53 -8.98
N VAL A 74 -2.53 -6.36 -8.37
CA VAL A 74 -1.30 -5.55 -8.22
C VAL A 74 -0.82 -5.62 -6.77
N LYS A 75 0.49 -5.84 -6.58
CA LYS A 75 1.14 -5.88 -5.26
C LYS A 75 2.27 -4.87 -5.21
N ILE A 76 2.15 -3.88 -4.34
CA ILE A 76 3.18 -2.87 -4.10
C ILE A 76 3.81 -3.14 -2.75
N ALA A 77 5.13 -3.30 -2.70
CA ALA A 77 5.86 -3.39 -1.46
C ALA A 77 5.88 -2.01 -0.78
N ILE A 78 5.48 -1.96 0.49
CA ILE A 78 5.42 -0.72 1.27
C ILE A 78 6.20 -0.89 2.59
N SER A 79 6.91 0.17 2.96
CA SER A 79 7.63 0.31 4.23
C SER A 79 6.65 0.49 5.40
N PRO A 80 7.13 0.34 6.65
CA PRO A 80 6.34 0.63 7.84
C PRO A 80 5.75 2.05 7.87
N GLN A 81 6.47 3.06 7.34
CA GLN A 81 5.98 4.44 7.27
C GLN A 81 4.88 4.60 6.22
N GLU A 82 5.09 4.06 5.02
CA GLU A 82 4.12 4.06 3.92
C GLU A 82 2.80 3.37 4.28
N ARG A 83 2.89 2.33 5.14
CA ARG A 83 1.71 1.62 5.65
C ARG A 83 0.72 2.57 6.33
N PHE A 84 1.17 3.54 7.11
CA PHE A 84 0.27 4.46 7.81
C PHE A 84 -0.57 5.29 6.83
N PHE A 85 0.05 5.78 5.74
CA PHE A 85 -0.65 6.49 4.68
C PHE A 85 -1.60 5.58 3.90
N CYS A 86 -1.17 4.36 3.58
CA CYS A 86 -2.00 3.39 2.85
C CYS A 86 -3.23 2.93 3.64
N ILE A 87 -3.19 2.94 4.99
CA ILE A 87 -4.37 2.62 5.82
C ILE A 87 -5.46 3.68 5.64
N GLN A 88 -5.10 4.97 5.69
CA GLN A 88 -6.05 6.06 5.46
C GLN A 88 -6.63 5.99 4.04
N LEU A 89 -5.79 5.71 3.04
CA LEU A 89 -6.23 5.50 1.66
C LEU A 89 -7.31 4.41 1.57
N ILE A 90 -7.04 3.23 2.14
CA ILE A 90 -7.97 2.10 2.08
C ILE A 90 -9.32 2.47 2.68
N HIS A 91 -9.32 3.23 3.77
CA HIS A 91 -10.55 3.69 4.41
C HIS A 91 -11.38 4.58 3.46
N VAL A 92 -10.74 5.59 2.85
CA VAL A 92 -11.41 6.50 1.91
C VAL A 92 -11.89 5.77 0.65
N LEU A 93 -11.04 4.94 0.04
CA LEU A 93 -11.39 4.20 -1.16
C LEU A 93 -12.53 3.23 -0.93
N ARG A 94 -12.57 2.51 0.20
CA ARG A 94 -13.68 1.60 0.51
C ARG A 94 -15.02 2.32 0.55
N ALA A 95 -15.06 3.53 1.14
CA ALA A 95 -16.28 4.34 1.16
C ALA A 95 -16.71 4.74 -0.26
N LYS A 96 -15.77 5.22 -1.09
CA LYS A 96 -16.05 5.60 -2.48
C LYS A 96 -16.46 4.42 -3.38
N LEU A 97 -15.79 3.28 -3.25
CA LEU A 97 -16.10 2.08 -4.03
C LEU A 97 -17.49 1.53 -3.68
N LYS A 98 -17.94 1.68 -2.43
CA LYS A 98 -19.31 1.33 -2.03
C LYS A 98 -20.36 2.25 -2.66
N SER A 99 -20.06 3.53 -2.89
CA SER A 99 -21.00 4.46 -3.56
C SER A 99 -21.06 4.31 -5.08
N LEU A 100 -20.10 3.61 -5.68
CA LEU A 100 -20.04 3.34 -7.12
C LEU A 100 -20.74 2.03 -7.52
N ASN A 101 -21.10 1.20 -6.54
CA ASN A 101 -21.85 -0.05 -6.70
C ASN A 101 -23.28 0.14 -6.19
#